data_AF-A0A3S8ZUZ8-F1
#
_entry.id   AF-A0A3S8ZUZ8-F1
#
_cell.length_a   1.000
_cell.length_b   1.000
_cell.length_c   1.000
_cell.angle_alpha   90.00
_cell.angle_beta   90.00
_cell.angle_gamma   90.00
#
_symmetry.space_group_name_H-M   'P 1'
#
loop_
_entity.id
_entity.type
_entity.pdbx_description
1 polymer ?
#
loop_
_entity_poly.entity_id
_entity_poly.type
_entity_poly.pdbx_seq_one_letter_code
_entity_poly.pdbx_strand_id
1 'polypeptide(L)'
;MNLKLCFAVTLALSAMGVHAAAPATLQEAAERAITNNPELRARWFEFRASTEDVSAARGGYLPQVDFQAYAGREWQMRPSGDTGGFNHPGATLSLRQMLFDGFATSNEVQRLGYARLTRYYELLSSSDQIAYESVRAYQDVLRYRELVALAQDNYALHKEILGQIEERVKAGVGRRVDLEQASGRLALAESNWLTDLSNLHDVSARFQRIVGEAPAATLAPAQDLRAALPKEGSAVLATALKQNPSFLAAVSNIRSARSDAETRKSNNYPKLELVARQAIDRDRDNISGTFQDRTIQLNLNYNLFSGGRDSARIRGAVEKLNSAYELRDKTCRDIRQTTQIAWNDVRRLNEQMKFLDQHQLSTEKSRDAYRKQFDIGQRTLLDLLDTENELFTAKRAVVAAVYDLKTSEAGVLTQTHQILAALKLAPLEAAVPEDLDDSQLDDERIRCSAEMPEAYVMDREGVMANRPPLAPIAVPEALSAPVNKDLVQFGNDLVDKWSKAWAEKRVDDYLVFYANSFVPSNGMSVDKWKEFRRSRIAKQGNLSITLDKMQLKQINETQAEASFEQSYKSKDYTDAVHKTLEMVKQGGQWKIKAEKVTSGKAY
;
A
#
# COMPACT_ATOMS: atom_id res chain seq x y z
N MET A 1 -62.37 -16.59 -18.81
CA MET A 1 -62.64 -16.90 -20.23
C MET A 1 -63.06 -15.63 -20.93
N ASN A 2 -62.12 -14.96 -21.60
CA ASN A 2 -62.39 -14.09 -22.75
C ASN A 2 -61.09 -13.87 -23.49
N LEU A 3 -61.05 -14.49 -24.65
CA LEU A 3 -59.96 -14.65 -25.59
C LEU A 3 -59.96 -13.43 -26.51
N LYS A 4 -58.81 -12.74 -26.67
CA LYS A 4 -58.56 -11.96 -27.88
C LYS A 4 -57.15 -12.23 -28.40
N LEU A 5 -57.16 -12.91 -29.53
CA LEU A 5 -56.05 -13.27 -30.40
C LEU A 5 -55.78 -12.12 -31.40
N CYS A 6 -54.60 -12.21 -32.04
CA CYS A 6 -54.14 -11.49 -33.25
C CYS A 6 -53.40 -10.16 -32.97
N PHE A 7 -52.25 -9.84 -33.58
CA PHE A 7 -51.67 -10.27 -34.86
C PHE A 7 -50.14 -10.17 -34.74
N ALA A 8 -49.42 -11.19 -35.18
CA ALA A 8 -47.96 -11.21 -35.24
C ALA A 8 -47.50 -10.40 -36.46
N VAL A 9 -46.68 -9.37 -36.24
CA VAL A 9 -45.87 -8.71 -37.27
C VAL A 9 -44.42 -8.99 -36.91
N THR A 10 -43.83 -9.97 -37.60
CA THR A 10 -42.40 -10.25 -37.61
C THR A 10 -41.69 -9.14 -38.38
N LEU A 11 -41.29 -8.09 -37.66
CA LEU A 11 -40.30 -7.15 -38.16
C LEU A 11 -38.91 -7.77 -37.93
N ALA A 12 -38.31 -8.28 -38.99
CA ALA A 12 -36.90 -8.66 -39.01
C ALA A 12 -36.06 -7.39 -38.86
N LEU A 13 -35.82 -6.98 -37.61
CA LEU A 13 -34.87 -5.93 -37.29
C LEU A 13 -33.48 -6.54 -37.44
N SER A 14 -32.84 -6.22 -38.55
CA SER A 14 -31.42 -6.41 -38.77
C SER A 14 -30.67 -5.76 -37.61
N ALA A 15 -30.30 -6.55 -36.60
CA ALA A 15 -29.35 -6.16 -35.59
C ALA A 15 -27.99 -6.01 -36.27
N MET A 16 -27.77 -4.86 -36.92
CA MET A 16 -26.43 -4.31 -37.02
C MET A 16 -25.96 -4.16 -35.58
N GLY A 17 -25.21 -5.15 -35.10
CA GLY A 17 -24.45 -5.03 -33.88
C GLY A 17 -23.51 -3.86 -34.06
N VAL A 18 -23.95 -2.69 -33.60
CA VAL A 18 -23.05 -1.60 -33.23
C VAL A 18 -22.17 -2.24 -32.17
N HIS A 19 -21.01 -2.74 -32.59
CA HIS A 19 -19.92 -2.96 -31.65
C HIS A 19 -19.65 -1.59 -31.10
N ALA A 20 -20.28 -1.28 -29.95
CA ALA A 20 -19.89 -0.14 -29.16
C ALA A 20 -18.38 -0.29 -28.98
N ALA A 21 -17.61 0.68 -29.46
CA ALA A 21 -16.16 0.62 -29.37
C ALA A 21 -15.80 0.33 -27.91
N ALA A 22 -14.86 -0.60 -27.67
CA ALA A 22 -14.42 -0.90 -26.31
C ALA A 22 -14.03 0.41 -25.60
N PRO A 23 -14.39 0.59 -24.32
CA PRO A 23 -14.23 1.87 -23.65
C PRO A 23 -12.75 2.26 -23.67
N ALA A 24 -12.47 3.41 -24.29
CA ALA A 24 -11.09 3.87 -24.50
C ALA A 24 -10.63 4.81 -23.39
N THR A 25 -11.57 5.40 -22.64
CA THR A 25 -11.28 6.34 -21.55
C THR A 25 -11.74 5.79 -20.20
N LEU A 26 -11.14 6.30 -19.13
CA LEU A 26 -11.52 5.93 -17.76
C LEU A 26 -12.99 6.29 -17.46
N GLN A 27 -13.44 7.46 -17.92
CA GLN A 27 -14.83 7.91 -17.73
C GLN A 27 -15.82 6.94 -18.39
N GLU A 28 -15.59 6.55 -19.65
CA GLU A 28 -16.44 5.58 -20.35
C GLU A 28 -16.46 4.21 -19.67
N ALA A 29 -15.30 3.73 -19.21
CA ALA A 29 -15.20 2.46 -18.51
C ALA A 29 -16.01 2.47 -17.19
N ALA A 30 -15.90 3.54 -16.42
CA ALA A 30 -16.66 3.72 -15.18
C ALA A 30 -18.16 3.92 -15.42
N GLU A 31 -18.54 4.67 -16.46
CA GLU A 31 -19.95 4.83 -16.86
C GLU A 31 -20.59 3.50 -17.23
N ARG A 32 -19.91 2.66 -18.03
CA ARG A 32 -20.39 1.31 -18.38
C ARG A 32 -20.48 0.41 -17.15
N ALA A 33 -19.49 0.46 -16.26
CA ALA A 33 -19.54 -0.30 -15.03
C ALA A 33 -20.75 0.11 -14.18
N ILE A 34 -20.99 1.40 -13.94
CA ILE A 34 -22.12 1.86 -13.12
C ILE A 34 -23.48 1.51 -13.78
N THR A 35 -23.60 1.62 -15.09
CA THR A 35 -24.88 1.36 -15.79
C THR A 35 -25.19 -0.12 -15.96
N ASN A 36 -24.18 -0.97 -16.15
CA ASN A 36 -24.38 -2.37 -16.52
C ASN A 36 -23.97 -3.39 -15.46
N ASN A 37 -23.28 -3.00 -14.37
CA ASN A 37 -22.83 -3.96 -13.37
C ASN A 37 -24.01 -4.64 -12.65
N PRO A 38 -24.09 -5.98 -12.66
CA PRO A 38 -25.20 -6.71 -12.04
C PRO A 38 -25.34 -6.50 -10.53
N GLU A 39 -24.23 -6.31 -9.82
CA GLU A 39 -24.25 -6.05 -8.37
C GLU A 39 -24.95 -4.72 -8.08
N LEU A 40 -24.59 -3.66 -8.81
CA LEU A 40 -25.20 -2.35 -8.61
C LEU A 40 -26.67 -2.34 -9.03
N ARG A 41 -27.02 -3.04 -10.12
CA ARG A 41 -28.42 -3.25 -10.53
C ARG A 41 -29.23 -4.00 -9.49
N ALA A 42 -28.66 -5.02 -8.84
CA ALA A 42 -29.32 -5.73 -7.75
C ALA A 42 -29.62 -4.78 -6.57
N ARG A 43 -28.65 -3.95 -6.17
CA ARG A 43 -28.86 -2.91 -5.13
C ARG A 43 -29.94 -1.91 -5.50
N TRP A 44 -30.00 -1.52 -6.76
CA TRP A 44 -31.04 -0.62 -7.25
C TRP A 44 -32.44 -1.25 -7.13
N PHE A 45 -32.59 -2.53 -7.52
CA PHE A 45 -33.85 -3.24 -7.34
C PHE A 45 -34.21 -3.49 -5.87
N GLU A 46 -33.23 -3.72 -4.98
CA GLU A 46 -33.45 -3.79 -3.52
C GLU A 46 -33.99 -2.47 -2.97
N PHE A 47 -33.43 -1.34 -3.41
CA PHE A 47 -33.94 -0.01 -3.06
C PHE A 47 -35.36 0.22 -3.60
N ARG A 48 -35.63 -0.13 -4.86
CA ARG A 48 -36.98 -0.05 -5.45
C ARG A 48 -37.99 -0.90 -4.68
N ALA A 49 -37.63 -2.13 -4.32
CA ALA A 49 -38.47 -3.01 -3.51
C ALA A 49 -38.78 -2.37 -2.13
N SER A 50 -37.79 -1.76 -1.48
CA SER A 50 -38.02 -1.07 -0.20
C SER A 50 -38.96 0.13 -0.30
N THR A 51 -39.11 0.73 -1.48
CA THR A 51 -40.12 1.77 -1.72
C THR A 51 -41.53 1.18 -1.73
N GLU A 52 -41.69 0.01 -2.34
CA GLU A 52 -42.98 -0.71 -2.33
C GLU A 52 -43.30 -1.28 -0.95
N ASP A 53 -42.31 -1.65 -0.13
CA ASP A 53 -42.52 -2.07 1.26
C ASP A 53 -43.14 -0.94 2.09
N VAL A 54 -42.68 0.32 1.90
CA VAL A 54 -43.29 1.49 2.55
C VAL A 54 -44.73 1.69 2.09
N SER A 55 -45.00 1.56 0.78
CA SER A 55 -46.36 1.63 0.23
C SER A 55 -47.27 0.53 0.79
N ALA A 56 -46.76 -0.69 0.91
CA ALA A 56 -47.49 -1.82 1.50
C ALA A 56 -47.84 -1.55 2.97
N ALA A 57 -46.91 -1.00 3.75
CA ALA A 57 -47.18 -0.62 5.14
C ALA A 57 -48.17 0.55 5.27
N ARG A 58 -48.13 1.53 4.35
CA ARG A 58 -49.14 2.60 4.28
C ARG A 58 -50.55 2.05 4.02
N GLY A 59 -50.66 0.85 3.43
CA GLY A 59 -51.92 0.11 3.31
C GLY A 59 -52.61 -0.16 4.65
N GLY A 60 -51.88 -0.18 5.78
CA GLY A 60 -52.47 -0.32 7.11
C GLY A 60 -53.38 0.85 7.52
N TYR A 61 -53.25 2.02 6.88
CA TYR A 61 -54.14 3.15 7.09
C TYR A 61 -55.44 3.06 6.29
N LEU A 62 -55.49 2.19 5.30
CA LEU A 62 -56.59 2.09 4.35
C LEU A 62 -57.55 0.95 4.72
N PRO A 63 -58.80 1.00 4.24
CA PRO A 63 -59.75 -0.06 4.52
C PRO A 63 -59.42 -1.31 3.72
N GLN A 64 -59.57 -2.47 4.35
CA GLN A 64 -59.51 -3.77 3.69
C GLN A 64 -60.92 -4.22 3.31
N VAL A 65 -61.11 -4.59 2.05
CA VAL A 65 -62.36 -5.13 1.52
C VAL A 65 -62.12 -6.56 1.08
N ASP A 66 -62.73 -7.50 1.79
CA ASP A 66 -62.61 -8.93 1.52
C ASP A 66 -63.96 -9.46 1.01
N PHE A 67 -63.93 -10.23 -0.08
CA PHE A 67 -65.08 -10.98 -0.59
C PHE A 67 -64.78 -12.47 -0.52
N GLN A 68 -65.66 -13.21 0.15
CA GLN A 68 -65.58 -14.66 0.27
C GLN A 68 -66.87 -15.26 -0.28
N ALA A 69 -66.77 -16.26 -1.16
CA ALA A 69 -67.90 -17.07 -1.59
C ALA A 69 -67.56 -18.54 -1.36
N TYR A 70 -68.56 -19.31 -0.95
CA TYR A 70 -68.43 -20.74 -0.72
C TYR A 70 -69.69 -21.46 -1.18
N ALA A 71 -69.52 -22.72 -1.56
CA ALA A 71 -70.62 -23.63 -1.83
C ALA A 71 -70.15 -25.05 -1.51
N GLY A 72 -70.94 -25.77 -0.73
CA GLY A 72 -70.62 -27.13 -0.31
C GLY A 72 -71.83 -27.83 0.26
N ARG A 73 -71.65 -29.09 0.66
CA ARG A 73 -72.65 -29.84 1.41
C ARG A 73 -72.20 -29.95 2.85
N GLU A 74 -73.04 -29.53 3.77
CA GLU A 74 -72.78 -29.60 5.19
C GLU A 74 -73.67 -30.68 5.82
N TRP A 75 -73.12 -31.44 6.75
CA TRP A 75 -73.88 -32.39 7.57
C TRP A 75 -73.83 -31.92 9.02
N GLN A 76 -74.99 -31.61 9.58
CA GLN A 76 -75.08 -31.14 10.96
C GLN A 76 -75.93 -32.08 11.81
N MET A 77 -75.40 -32.42 12.99
CA MET A 77 -76.10 -33.16 14.03
C MET A 77 -76.30 -32.21 15.21
N ARG A 78 -77.56 -31.90 15.52
CA ARG A 78 -77.92 -30.89 16.54
C ARG A 78 -78.71 -31.51 17.69
N PRO A 79 -78.48 -31.10 18.95
CA PRO A 79 -79.26 -31.57 20.10
C PRO A 79 -80.74 -31.14 20.06
N SER A 80 -81.05 -30.04 19.37
CA SER A 80 -82.40 -29.55 19.09
C SER A 80 -82.47 -28.95 17.68
N GLY A 81 -83.61 -29.12 17.01
CA GLY A 81 -83.82 -28.75 15.60
C GLY A 81 -83.61 -29.92 14.62
N ASP A 82 -83.72 -29.65 13.33
CA ASP A 82 -83.60 -30.66 12.28
C ASP A 82 -82.14 -31.08 12.04
N THR A 83 -81.86 -32.38 12.18
CA THR A 83 -80.56 -33.01 11.88
C THR A 83 -80.56 -33.52 10.44
N GLY A 84 -79.50 -33.24 9.68
CA GLY A 84 -79.43 -33.68 8.29
C GLY A 84 -78.32 -33.01 7.47
N GLY A 85 -78.26 -33.37 6.19
CA GLY A 85 -77.29 -32.84 5.24
C GLY A 85 -77.92 -31.91 4.22
N PHE A 86 -77.43 -30.68 4.12
CA PHE A 86 -77.96 -29.64 3.25
C PHE A 86 -76.86 -28.99 2.40
N ASN A 87 -77.26 -28.34 1.31
CA ASN A 87 -76.34 -27.54 0.51
C ASN A 87 -76.20 -26.16 1.15
N HIS A 88 -74.97 -25.69 1.30
CA HIS A 88 -74.67 -24.41 1.94
C HIS A 88 -73.87 -23.50 0.99
N PRO A 89 -74.51 -22.92 -0.04
CA PRO A 89 -73.92 -21.84 -0.81
C PRO A 89 -74.13 -20.51 -0.09
N GLY A 90 -73.07 -19.72 -0.01
CA GLY A 90 -73.09 -18.41 0.63
C GLY A 90 -71.99 -17.49 0.11
N ALA A 91 -72.17 -16.20 0.38
CA ALA A 91 -71.20 -15.17 0.09
C ALA A 91 -71.16 -14.14 1.23
N THR A 92 -69.97 -13.70 1.59
CA THR A 92 -69.70 -12.66 2.58
C THR A 92 -68.84 -11.57 1.96
N LEU A 93 -69.29 -10.33 2.09
CA LEU A 93 -68.49 -9.14 1.85
C LEU A 93 -68.18 -8.50 3.21
N SER A 94 -66.91 -8.24 3.50
CA SER A 94 -66.49 -7.58 4.73
C SER A 94 -65.54 -6.43 4.46
N LEU A 95 -65.81 -5.29 5.09
CA LEU A 95 -64.96 -4.11 5.17
C LEU A 95 -64.37 -4.04 6.58
N ARG A 96 -63.05 -3.94 6.69
CA ARG A 96 -62.34 -3.69 7.95
C ARG A 96 -61.47 -2.45 7.82
N GLN A 97 -61.65 -1.49 8.71
CA GLN A 97 -60.83 -0.29 8.78
C GLN A 97 -60.23 -0.18 10.18
N MET A 98 -58.90 -0.18 10.26
CA MET A 98 -58.22 0.14 11.50
C MET A 98 -58.40 1.64 11.79
N LEU A 99 -58.93 1.96 12.98
CA LEU A 99 -59.09 3.35 13.44
C LEU A 99 -57.94 3.73 14.37
N PHE A 100 -57.50 2.78 15.21
CA PHE A 100 -56.37 2.94 16.10
C PHE A 100 -55.74 1.59 16.41
N ASP A 101 -54.43 1.45 16.27
CA ASP A 101 -53.70 0.20 16.51
C ASP A 101 -52.56 0.33 17.52
N GLY A 102 -52.62 1.34 18.40
CA GLY A 102 -51.51 1.63 19.30
C GLY A 102 -50.30 2.25 18.58
N PHE A 103 -50.54 2.99 17.49
CA PHE A 103 -49.51 3.59 16.63
C PHE A 103 -48.64 2.55 15.89
N ALA A 104 -49.09 1.29 15.75
CA ALA A 104 -48.32 0.24 15.10
C ALA A 104 -48.05 0.58 13.62
N THR A 105 -49.09 0.94 12.86
CA THR A 105 -48.97 1.29 11.44
C THR A 105 -48.09 2.52 11.24
N SER A 106 -48.21 3.53 12.11
CA SER A 106 -47.37 4.73 12.04
C SER A 106 -45.90 4.44 12.27
N ASN A 107 -45.58 3.68 13.31
CA ASN A 107 -44.21 3.32 13.61
C ASN A 107 -43.63 2.35 12.56
N GLU A 108 -44.46 1.48 11.96
CA GLU A 108 -44.05 0.57 10.90
C GLU A 108 -43.73 1.32 9.60
N VAL A 109 -44.54 2.31 9.21
CA VAL A 109 -44.27 3.18 8.05
C VAL A 109 -42.99 3.98 8.27
N GLN A 110 -42.75 4.48 9.48
CA GLN A 110 -41.47 5.15 9.81
C GLN A 110 -40.28 4.17 9.77
N ARG A 111 -40.42 2.97 10.35
CA ARG A 111 -39.39 1.92 10.34
C ARG A 111 -38.96 1.59 8.92
N LEU A 112 -39.93 1.32 8.05
CA LEU A 112 -39.67 0.99 6.65
C LEU A 112 -39.19 2.21 5.86
N GLY A 113 -39.63 3.42 6.20
CA GLY A 113 -39.10 4.66 5.63
C GLY A 113 -37.60 4.81 5.89
N TYR A 114 -37.15 4.62 7.13
CA TYR A 114 -35.71 4.63 7.46
C TYR A 114 -34.98 3.43 6.86
N ALA A 115 -35.61 2.25 6.77
CA ALA A 115 -35.02 1.10 6.07
C ALA A 115 -34.81 1.37 4.57
N ARG A 116 -35.75 2.06 3.91
CA ARG A 116 -35.61 2.54 2.52
C ARG A 116 -34.45 3.51 2.40
N LEU A 117 -34.28 4.43 3.37
CA LEU A 117 -33.14 5.35 3.40
C LEU A 117 -31.80 4.62 3.60
N THR A 118 -31.77 3.56 4.43
CA THR A 118 -30.60 2.67 4.54
C THR A 118 -30.27 2.04 3.19
N ARG A 119 -31.26 1.48 2.47
CA ARG A 119 -31.06 0.89 1.12
C ARG A 119 -30.57 1.91 0.10
N TYR A 120 -31.06 3.15 0.17
CA TYR A 120 -30.60 4.24 -0.67
C TYR A 120 -29.10 4.53 -0.46
N TYR A 121 -28.67 4.68 0.79
CA TYR A 121 -27.25 4.94 1.08
C TYR A 121 -26.35 3.72 0.80
N GLU A 122 -26.85 2.50 0.95
CA GLU A 122 -26.15 1.29 0.50
C GLU A 122 -25.97 1.26 -1.03
N LEU A 123 -26.98 1.69 -1.79
CA LEU A 123 -26.88 1.85 -3.25
C LEU A 123 -25.82 2.88 -3.64
N LEU A 124 -25.77 4.03 -2.96
CA LEU A 124 -24.74 5.05 -3.20
C LEU A 124 -23.34 4.54 -2.83
N SER A 125 -23.19 3.86 -1.69
CA SER A 125 -21.92 3.23 -1.29
C SER A 125 -21.44 2.21 -2.32
N SER A 126 -22.35 1.36 -2.81
CA SER A 126 -22.05 0.40 -3.88
C SER A 126 -21.67 1.11 -5.18
N SER A 127 -22.30 2.24 -5.50
CA SER A 127 -21.95 3.05 -6.68
C SER A 127 -20.52 3.58 -6.59
N ASP A 128 -20.13 4.14 -5.43
CA ASP A 128 -18.76 4.61 -5.18
C ASP A 128 -17.74 3.46 -5.25
N GLN A 129 -18.06 2.31 -4.67
CA GLN A 129 -17.19 1.14 -4.68
C GLN A 129 -16.98 0.59 -6.10
N ILE A 130 -18.04 0.48 -6.91
CA ILE A 130 -17.93 0.04 -8.31
C ILE A 130 -17.14 1.07 -9.15
N ALA A 131 -17.33 2.38 -8.89
CA ALA A 131 -16.52 3.41 -9.54
C ALA A 131 -15.02 3.28 -9.17
N TYR A 132 -14.70 3.07 -7.89
CA TYR A 132 -13.34 2.82 -7.42
C TYR A 132 -12.73 1.57 -8.06
N GLU A 133 -13.48 0.45 -8.09
CA GLU A 133 -13.03 -0.79 -8.73
C GLU A 133 -12.80 -0.63 -10.22
N SER A 134 -13.59 0.20 -10.89
CA SER A 134 -13.41 0.56 -12.30
C SER A 134 -12.10 1.32 -12.51
N VAL A 135 -11.81 2.31 -11.65
CA VAL A 135 -10.52 3.02 -11.69
C VAL A 135 -9.36 2.05 -11.47
N ARG A 136 -9.43 1.22 -10.43
CA ARG A 136 -8.38 0.25 -10.11
C ARG A 136 -8.14 -0.73 -11.26
N ALA A 137 -9.19 -1.31 -11.82
CA ALA A 137 -9.07 -2.23 -12.94
C ALA A 137 -8.47 -1.56 -14.18
N TYR A 138 -8.86 -0.31 -14.46
CA TYR A 138 -8.30 0.49 -15.55
C TYR A 138 -6.80 0.77 -15.34
N GLN A 139 -6.40 1.19 -14.13
CA GLN A 139 -4.99 1.43 -13.79
C GLN A 139 -4.18 0.12 -13.82
N ASP A 140 -4.74 -1.00 -13.36
CA ASP A 140 -4.10 -2.31 -13.41
C ASP A 140 -3.77 -2.73 -14.85
N VAL A 141 -4.71 -2.56 -15.80
CA VAL A 141 -4.47 -2.88 -17.22
C VAL A 141 -3.38 -2.00 -17.81
N LEU A 142 -3.41 -0.68 -17.56
CA LEU A 142 -2.35 0.22 -18.02
C LEU A 142 -0.98 -0.17 -17.44
N ARG A 143 -0.92 -0.40 -16.12
CA ARG A 143 0.28 -0.85 -15.42
C ARG A 143 0.88 -2.10 -16.03
N TYR A 144 0.08 -3.15 -16.20
CA TYR A 144 0.62 -4.42 -16.70
C TYR A 144 0.95 -4.39 -18.18
N ARG A 145 0.31 -3.55 -19.00
CA ARG A 145 0.76 -3.30 -20.38
C ARG A 145 2.14 -2.67 -20.40
N GLU A 146 2.40 -1.71 -19.54
CA GLU A 146 3.70 -1.04 -19.42
C GLU A 146 4.77 -1.98 -18.86
N LEU A 147 4.44 -2.80 -17.86
CA LEU A 147 5.35 -3.82 -17.33
C LEU A 147 5.70 -4.89 -18.38
N VAL A 148 4.73 -5.33 -19.19
CA VAL A 148 4.98 -6.25 -20.30
C VAL A 148 5.92 -5.61 -21.33
N ALA A 149 5.71 -4.34 -21.68
CA ALA A 149 6.60 -3.63 -22.60
C ALA A 149 8.05 -3.55 -22.04
N LEU A 150 8.21 -3.22 -20.75
CA LEU A 150 9.52 -3.23 -20.09
C LEU A 150 10.16 -4.63 -20.09
N ALA A 151 9.37 -5.69 -19.88
CA ALA A 151 9.87 -7.06 -19.88
C ALA A 151 10.28 -7.53 -21.30
N GLN A 152 9.56 -7.11 -22.33
CA GLN A 152 9.91 -7.33 -23.73
C GLN A 152 11.23 -6.66 -24.10
N ASP A 153 11.40 -5.39 -23.71
CA ASP A 153 12.64 -4.65 -23.94
C ASP A 153 13.83 -5.32 -23.22
N ASN A 154 13.63 -5.78 -21.99
CA ASN A 154 14.65 -6.49 -21.21
C ASN A 154 15.03 -7.84 -21.86
N TYR A 155 14.06 -8.61 -22.35
CA TYR A 155 14.31 -9.83 -23.11
C TYR A 155 15.10 -9.55 -24.39
N ALA A 156 14.67 -8.57 -25.19
CA ALA A 156 15.32 -8.20 -26.44
C ALA A 156 16.78 -7.79 -26.22
N LEU A 157 17.04 -6.99 -25.17
CA LEU A 157 18.37 -6.56 -24.79
C LEU A 157 19.27 -7.74 -24.38
N HIS A 158 18.79 -8.64 -23.51
CA HIS A 158 19.57 -9.82 -23.11
C HIS A 158 19.85 -10.76 -24.28
N LYS A 159 18.93 -10.85 -25.25
CA LYS A 159 19.12 -11.62 -26.48
C LYS A 159 20.19 -11.01 -27.38
N GLU A 160 20.22 -9.68 -27.49
CA GLU A 160 21.27 -8.96 -28.21
C GLU A 160 22.65 -9.19 -27.56
N ILE A 161 22.73 -9.04 -26.23
CA ILE A 161 23.97 -9.27 -25.47
C ILE A 161 24.45 -10.70 -25.67
N LEU A 162 23.57 -11.69 -25.57
CA LEU A 162 23.92 -13.10 -25.80
C LEU A 162 24.54 -13.30 -27.19
N GLY A 163 23.94 -12.73 -28.24
CA GLY A 163 24.47 -12.80 -29.60
C GLY A 163 25.88 -12.21 -29.72
N GLN A 164 26.13 -11.05 -29.10
CA GLN A 164 27.45 -10.41 -29.08
C GLN A 164 28.50 -11.26 -28.33
N ILE A 165 28.11 -11.89 -27.23
CA ILE A 165 29.00 -12.79 -26.47
C ILE A 165 29.30 -14.06 -27.27
N GLU A 166 28.32 -14.65 -27.94
CA GLU A 166 28.52 -15.81 -28.82
C GLU A 166 29.54 -15.51 -29.93
N GLU A 167 29.44 -14.35 -30.58
CA GLU A 167 30.39 -13.93 -31.61
C GLU A 167 31.81 -13.78 -31.04
N ARG A 168 31.97 -13.14 -29.88
CA ARG A 168 33.26 -12.98 -29.20
C ARG A 168 33.87 -14.32 -28.80
N VAL A 169 33.07 -15.26 -28.32
CA VAL A 169 33.51 -16.62 -27.97
C VAL A 169 33.91 -17.40 -29.23
N LYS A 170 33.14 -17.32 -30.33
CA LYS A 170 33.48 -17.95 -31.63
C LYS A 170 34.77 -17.39 -32.22
N ALA A 171 35.03 -16.09 -32.04
CA ALA A 171 36.27 -15.43 -32.44
C ALA A 171 37.46 -15.73 -31.50
N GLY A 172 37.28 -16.51 -30.43
CA GLY A 172 38.34 -16.91 -29.51
C GLY A 172 38.77 -15.84 -28.49
N VAL A 173 38.07 -14.70 -28.43
CA VAL A 173 38.36 -13.56 -27.55
C VAL A 173 37.43 -13.48 -26.32
N GLY A 174 36.43 -14.37 -26.21
CA GLY A 174 35.48 -14.44 -25.10
C GLY A 174 35.64 -15.69 -24.22
N ARG A 175 35.10 -15.65 -22.99
CA ARG A 175 35.11 -16.80 -22.06
C ARG A 175 33.82 -17.60 -22.19
N ARG A 176 33.90 -18.94 -22.19
CA ARG A 176 32.70 -19.81 -22.24
C ARG A 176 31.74 -19.61 -21.06
N VAL A 177 32.27 -19.25 -19.88
CA VAL A 177 31.43 -18.96 -18.71
C VAL A 177 30.55 -17.72 -18.90
N ASP A 178 31.03 -16.72 -19.66
CA ASP A 178 30.27 -15.51 -19.97
C ASP A 178 29.04 -15.84 -20.84
N LEU A 179 29.18 -16.83 -21.73
CA LEU A 179 28.09 -17.33 -22.57
C LEU A 179 26.99 -18.00 -21.72
N GLU A 180 27.37 -18.89 -20.81
CA GLU A 180 26.42 -19.55 -19.90
C GLU A 180 25.72 -18.53 -18.99
N GLN A 181 26.45 -17.53 -18.51
CA GLN A 181 25.88 -16.48 -17.66
C GLN A 181 24.88 -15.59 -18.43
N ALA A 182 25.20 -15.19 -19.66
CA ALA A 182 24.29 -14.44 -20.52
C ALA A 182 23.04 -15.26 -20.87
N SER A 183 23.21 -16.55 -21.18
CA SER A 183 22.10 -17.49 -21.43
C SER A 183 21.17 -17.60 -20.22
N GLY A 184 21.72 -17.74 -19.02
CA GLY A 184 20.94 -17.76 -17.78
C GLY A 184 20.15 -16.47 -17.53
N ARG A 185 20.72 -15.29 -17.84
CA ARG A 185 20.01 -14.01 -17.74
C ARG A 185 18.90 -13.87 -18.79
N LEU A 186 19.11 -14.36 -20.01
CA LEU A 186 18.07 -14.40 -21.04
C LEU A 186 16.89 -15.28 -20.62
N ALA A 187 17.16 -16.48 -20.09
CA ALA A 187 16.11 -17.38 -19.60
C ALA A 187 15.30 -16.75 -18.45
N LEU A 188 15.95 -16.04 -17.53
CA LEU A 188 15.26 -15.29 -16.48
C LEU A 188 14.39 -14.16 -17.06
N ALA A 189 14.89 -13.42 -18.05
CA ALA A 189 14.13 -12.35 -18.71
C ALA A 189 12.89 -12.90 -19.43
N GLU A 190 13.00 -14.06 -20.09
CA GLU A 190 11.88 -14.75 -20.74
C GLU A 190 10.82 -15.22 -19.72
N SER A 191 11.25 -15.78 -18.59
CA SER A 191 10.36 -16.16 -17.47
C SER A 191 9.60 -14.95 -16.89
N ASN A 192 10.30 -13.84 -16.69
CA ASN A 192 9.68 -12.59 -16.21
C ASN A 192 8.65 -12.05 -17.22
N TRP A 193 8.96 -12.07 -18.52
CA TRP A 193 8.03 -11.66 -19.56
C TRP A 193 6.78 -12.54 -19.60
N LEU A 194 6.93 -13.86 -19.51
CA LEU A 194 5.81 -14.79 -19.43
C LEU A 194 4.92 -14.50 -18.20
N THR A 195 5.54 -14.22 -17.05
CA THR A 195 4.83 -13.86 -15.81
C THR A 195 4.03 -12.58 -15.97
N ASP A 196 4.64 -11.53 -16.54
CA ASP A 196 3.96 -10.24 -16.75
C ASP A 196 2.83 -10.36 -17.80
N LEU A 197 2.98 -11.22 -18.82
CA LEU A 197 1.89 -11.56 -19.75
C LEU A 197 0.72 -12.27 -19.06
N SER A 198 1.00 -13.24 -18.19
CA SER A 198 -0.03 -13.92 -17.39
C SER A 198 -0.77 -12.93 -16.48
N ASN A 199 -0.03 -12.04 -15.81
CA ASN A 199 -0.63 -11.02 -14.96
C ASN A 199 -1.49 -10.04 -15.78
N LEU A 200 -1.06 -9.65 -16.98
CA LEU A 200 -1.83 -8.81 -17.90
C LEU A 200 -3.16 -9.48 -18.29
N HIS A 201 -3.14 -10.79 -18.56
CA HIS A 201 -4.34 -11.56 -18.81
C HIS A 201 -5.31 -11.50 -17.61
N ASP A 202 -4.81 -11.74 -16.40
CA ASP A 202 -5.63 -11.78 -15.18
C ASP A 202 -6.27 -10.41 -14.86
N VAL A 203 -5.53 -9.31 -15.01
CA VAL A 203 -6.10 -7.97 -14.81
C VAL A 203 -7.05 -7.57 -15.93
N SER A 204 -6.84 -8.05 -17.15
CA SER A 204 -7.78 -7.85 -18.27
C SER A 204 -9.10 -8.58 -18.02
N ALA A 205 -9.04 -9.80 -17.46
CA ALA A 205 -10.23 -10.54 -17.05
C ALA A 205 -10.97 -9.85 -15.89
N ARG A 206 -10.23 -9.28 -14.92
CA ARG A 206 -10.80 -8.45 -13.85
C ARG A 206 -11.50 -7.21 -14.40
N PHE A 207 -10.89 -6.51 -15.35
CA PHE A 207 -11.50 -5.38 -16.04
C PHE A 207 -12.81 -5.78 -16.71
N GLN A 208 -12.80 -6.88 -17.46
CA GLN A 208 -13.99 -7.40 -18.12
C GLN A 208 -15.11 -7.77 -17.14
N ARG A 209 -14.78 -8.32 -15.98
CA ARG A 209 -15.77 -8.62 -14.93
C ARG A 209 -16.48 -7.36 -14.40
N ILE A 210 -15.75 -6.25 -14.25
CA ILE A 210 -16.28 -5.00 -13.69
C ILE A 210 -17.02 -4.16 -14.73
N VAL A 211 -16.41 -3.98 -15.90
CA VAL A 211 -16.89 -3.10 -16.98
C VAL A 211 -17.86 -3.81 -17.91
N GLY A 212 -17.80 -5.15 -17.98
CA GLY A 212 -18.63 -6.00 -18.85
C GLY A 212 -17.99 -6.36 -20.19
N GLU A 213 -16.89 -5.69 -20.57
CA GLU A 213 -16.21 -5.86 -21.85
C GLU A 213 -14.69 -5.91 -21.66
N ALA A 214 -13.98 -6.57 -22.58
CA ALA A 214 -12.52 -6.58 -22.56
C ALA A 214 -11.95 -5.17 -22.76
N PRO A 215 -10.79 -4.84 -22.15
CA PRO A 215 -10.20 -3.52 -22.31
C PRO A 215 -9.78 -3.27 -23.77
N ALA A 216 -10.00 -2.05 -24.28
CA ALA A 216 -9.59 -1.67 -25.63
C ALA A 216 -8.08 -1.88 -25.82
N ALA A 217 -7.65 -2.25 -27.04
CA ALA A 217 -6.24 -2.49 -27.35
C ALA A 217 -5.33 -1.31 -26.98
N THR A 218 -5.85 -0.09 -27.14
CA THR A 218 -5.21 1.15 -26.69
C THR A 218 -6.16 1.88 -25.75
N LEU A 219 -5.69 2.15 -24.53
CA LEU A 219 -6.42 2.93 -23.53
C LEU A 219 -5.82 4.33 -23.47
N ALA A 220 -6.65 5.34 -23.27
CA ALA A 220 -6.19 6.69 -23.01
C ALA A 220 -5.41 6.75 -21.68
N PRO A 221 -4.41 7.63 -21.55
CA PRO A 221 -3.76 7.90 -20.28
C PRO A 221 -4.78 8.22 -19.18
N ALA A 222 -4.49 7.79 -17.96
CA ALA A 222 -5.40 8.00 -16.83
C ALA A 222 -5.71 9.49 -16.62
N GLN A 223 -6.99 9.80 -16.42
CA GLN A 223 -7.44 11.14 -16.04
C GLN A 223 -6.77 11.56 -14.72
N ASP A 224 -6.39 12.83 -14.62
CA ASP A 224 -5.84 13.35 -13.38
C ASP A 224 -6.94 13.66 -12.35
N LEU A 225 -6.97 12.90 -11.26
CA LEU A 225 -7.96 13.04 -10.18
C LEU A 225 -7.51 14.02 -9.09
N ARG A 226 -6.27 14.52 -9.13
CA ARG A 226 -5.68 15.37 -8.09
C ARG A 226 -6.49 16.64 -7.80
N ALA A 227 -7.10 17.23 -8.82
CA ALA A 227 -7.88 18.46 -8.67
C ALA A 227 -9.15 18.28 -7.83
N ALA A 228 -9.67 17.06 -7.72
CA ALA A 228 -10.85 16.75 -6.93
C ALA A 228 -10.51 16.39 -5.46
N LEU A 229 -9.25 16.18 -5.13
CA LEU A 229 -8.85 15.82 -3.76
C LEU A 229 -9.05 16.99 -2.78
N PRO A 230 -9.43 16.72 -1.53
CA PRO A 230 -9.40 17.72 -0.48
C PRO A 230 -7.99 18.31 -0.31
N LYS A 231 -7.89 19.63 -0.15
CA LYS A 231 -6.60 20.34 -0.06
C LYS A 231 -5.86 20.08 1.25
N GLU A 232 -6.58 19.79 2.32
CA GLU A 232 -6.02 19.65 3.67
C GLU A 232 -6.40 18.29 4.27
N GLY A 233 -5.40 17.60 4.83
CA GLY A 233 -5.60 16.26 5.41
C GLY A 233 -6.57 16.23 6.59
N SER A 234 -6.59 17.29 7.41
CA SER A 234 -7.54 17.45 8.53
C SER A 234 -9.00 17.49 8.05
N ALA A 235 -9.26 18.04 6.87
CA ALA A 235 -10.58 18.11 6.28
C ALA A 235 -11.04 16.80 5.65
N VAL A 236 -10.11 15.90 5.26
CA VAL A 236 -10.43 14.63 4.58
C VAL A 236 -11.30 13.75 5.48
N LEU A 237 -10.87 13.50 6.72
CA LEU A 237 -11.59 12.60 7.62
C LEU A 237 -12.93 13.19 8.08
N ALA A 238 -12.97 14.50 8.34
CA ALA A 238 -14.21 15.20 8.65
C ALA A 238 -15.23 15.11 7.49
N THR A 239 -14.76 15.27 6.25
CA THR A 239 -15.59 15.14 5.06
C THR A 239 -16.07 13.70 4.87
N ALA A 240 -15.19 12.71 5.01
CA ALA A 240 -15.52 11.30 4.91
C ALA A 240 -16.61 10.92 5.93
N LEU A 241 -16.45 11.25 7.21
CA LEU A 241 -17.46 10.93 8.23
C LEU A 241 -18.80 11.65 7.99
N LYS A 242 -18.79 12.81 7.35
CA LYS A 242 -20.02 13.55 7.03
C LYS A 242 -20.74 12.99 5.80
N GLN A 243 -20.01 12.65 4.74
CA GLN A 243 -20.58 12.37 3.42
C GLN A 243 -20.58 10.89 3.02
N ASN A 244 -19.79 10.03 3.69
CA ASN A 244 -19.66 8.63 3.30
C ASN A 244 -21.01 7.89 3.40
N PRO A 245 -21.54 7.33 2.29
CA PRO A 245 -22.86 6.70 2.30
C PRO A 245 -22.94 5.49 3.23
N SER A 246 -21.87 4.71 3.41
CA SER A 246 -21.89 3.57 4.34
C SER A 246 -22.15 4.01 5.79
N PHE A 247 -21.63 5.18 6.19
CA PHE A 247 -21.91 5.74 7.51
C PHE A 247 -23.36 6.22 7.62
N LEU A 248 -23.86 6.91 6.60
CA LEU A 248 -25.24 7.38 6.55
C LEU A 248 -26.26 6.23 6.53
N ALA A 249 -25.93 5.11 5.90
CA ALA A 249 -26.70 3.87 5.96
C ALA A 249 -26.77 3.30 7.39
N ALA A 250 -25.62 3.26 8.09
CA ALA A 250 -25.57 2.78 9.47
C ALA A 250 -26.38 3.67 10.44
N VAL A 251 -26.33 4.99 10.27
CA VAL A 251 -27.15 5.94 11.03
C VAL A 251 -28.64 5.75 10.72
N SER A 252 -29.02 5.63 9.45
CA SER A 252 -30.41 5.37 9.04
C SER A 252 -30.95 4.05 9.62
N ASN A 253 -30.08 3.04 9.74
CA ASN A 253 -30.44 1.76 10.35
C ASN A 253 -30.72 1.86 11.86
N ILE A 254 -30.02 2.72 12.60
CA ILE A 254 -30.34 2.99 14.02
C ILE A 254 -31.78 3.51 14.16
N ARG A 255 -32.18 4.43 13.29
CA ARG A 255 -33.53 4.99 13.29
C ARG A 255 -34.59 3.96 12.96
N SER A 256 -34.33 3.12 11.95
CA SER A 256 -35.18 1.96 11.64
C SER A 256 -35.33 1.04 12.85
N ALA A 257 -34.23 0.67 13.51
CA ALA A 257 -34.26 -0.16 14.72
C ALA A 257 -35.01 0.51 15.88
N ARG A 258 -34.92 1.83 16.04
CA ARG A 258 -35.68 2.59 17.04
C ARG A 258 -37.19 2.54 16.76
N SER A 259 -37.61 2.80 15.53
CA SER A 259 -39.01 2.69 15.13
C SER A 259 -39.54 1.24 15.22
N ASP A 260 -38.70 0.21 15.03
CA ASP A 260 -39.06 -1.19 15.33
C ASP A 260 -39.39 -1.37 16.82
N ALA A 261 -38.58 -0.82 17.72
CA ALA A 261 -38.82 -0.89 19.16
C ALA A 261 -40.15 -0.19 19.56
N GLU A 262 -40.45 0.97 18.97
CA GLU A 262 -41.75 1.65 19.16
C GLU A 262 -42.92 0.85 18.58
N THR A 263 -42.72 0.20 17.43
CA THR A 263 -43.70 -0.73 16.85
C THR A 263 -43.99 -1.88 17.80
N ARG A 264 -43.00 -2.41 18.53
CA ARG A 264 -43.24 -3.47 19.54
C ARG A 264 -44.03 -2.99 20.75
N LYS A 265 -43.92 -1.70 21.12
CA LYS A 265 -44.70 -1.11 22.22
C LYS A 265 -46.18 -0.95 21.88
N SER A 266 -46.55 -0.93 20.60
CA SER A 266 -47.96 -0.82 20.17
C SER A 266 -48.88 -1.89 20.75
N ASN A 267 -48.34 -3.09 21.02
CA ASN A 267 -49.08 -4.20 21.64
C ASN A 267 -49.57 -3.90 23.07
N ASN A 268 -49.03 -2.87 23.74
CA ASN A 268 -49.45 -2.43 25.07
C ASN A 268 -50.66 -1.49 25.04
N TYR A 269 -51.16 -1.14 23.85
CA TYR A 269 -52.32 -0.28 23.63
C TYR A 269 -53.50 -1.08 23.07
N PRO A 270 -54.75 -0.63 23.27
CA PRO A 270 -55.90 -1.24 22.64
C PRO A 270 -55.91 -1.00 21.13
N LYS A 271 -56.53 -1.92 20.39
CA LYS A 271 -56.81 -1.78 18.96
C LYS A 271 -58.30 -1.52 18.77
N LEU A 272 -58.63 -0.49 18.01
CA LEU A 272 -59.99 -0.11 17.65
C LEU A 272 -60.14 -0.21 16.12
N GLU A 273 -61.08 -1.03 15.67
CA GLU A 273 -61.37 -1.22 14.24
C GLU A 273 -62.88 -1.10 13.97
N LEU A 274 -63.22 -0.53 12.82
CA LEU A 274 -64.57 -0.55 12.26
C LEU A 274 -64.71 -1.81 11.38
N VAL A 275 -65.70 -2.63 11.68
CA VAL A 275 -66.03 -3.83 10.90
C VAL A 275 -67.44 -3.71 10.37
N ALA A 276 -67.58 -3.70 9.05
CA ALA A 276 -68.87 -3.81 8.38
C ALA A 276 -68.92 -5.12 7.58
N ARG A 277 -69.94 -5.94 7.79
CA ARG A 277 -70.13 -7.24 7.14
C ARG A 277 -71.51 -7.33 6.53
N GLN A 278 -71.58 -7.87 5.32
CA GLN A 278 -72.82 -8.30 4.69
C GLN A 278 -72.64 -9.75 4.24
N ALA A 279 -73.47 -10.65 4.75
CA ALA A 279 -73.48 -12.05 4.37
C ALA A 279 -74.84 -12.44 3.80
N ILE A 280 -74.82 -13.29 2.78
CA ILE A 280 -76.00 -13.91 2.18
C ILE A 280 -75.73 -15.41 2.12
N ASP A 281 -76.57 -16.20 2.78
CA ASP A 281 -76.50 -17.66 2.77
C ASP A 281 -77.81 -18.23 2.23
N ARG A 282 -77.74 -19.41 1.62
CA ARG A 282 -78.90 -20.26 1.38
C ARG A 282 -78.85 -21.52 2.21
N ASP A 283 -80.04 -21.93 2.62
CA ASP A 283 -80.32 -23.18 3.31
C ASP A 283 -79.45 -23.39 4.56
N ARG A 284 -79.09 -22.30 5.25
CA ARG A 284 -78.25 -22.31 6.45
C ARG A 284 -78.95 -23.09 7.56
N ASP A 285 -78.17 -23.84 8.35
CA ASP A 285 -78.66 -24.53 9.54
C ASP A 285 -79.77 -25.56 9.27
N ASN A 286 -79.76 -26.17 8.07
CA ASN A 286 -80.80 -27.08 7.57
C ASN A 286 -82.21 -26.45 7.48
N ILE A 287 -82.27 -25.11 7.44
CA ILE A 287 -83.51 -24.34 7.27
C ILE A 287 -83.50 -23.79 5.84
N SER A 288 -84.42 -24.29 5.00
CA SER A 288 -84.51 -23.83 3.62
C SER A 288 -84.89 -22.35 3.54
N GLY A 289 -84.18 -21.57 2.73
CA GLY A 289 -84.43 -20.14 2.60
C GLY A 289 -83.18 -19.31 2.34
N THR A 290 -83.37 -17.99 2.20
CA THR A 290 -82.27 -17.03 2.08
C THR A 290 -82.07 -16.32 3.40
N PHE A 291 -80.88 -16.41 3.96
CA PHE A 291 -80.45 -15.67 5.13
C PHE A 291 -79.65 -14.45 4.69
N GLN A 292 -79.88 -13.32 5.35
CA GLN A 292 -79.14 -12.09 5.09
C GLN A 292 -78.73 -11.48 6.43
N ASP A 293 -77.43 -11.43 6.67
CA ASP A 293 -76.87 -10.78 7.85
C ASP A 293 -76.17 -9.49 7.46
N ARG A 294 -76.45 -8.41 8.18
CA ARG A 294 -75.77 -7.11 8.03
C ARG A 294 -75.32 -6.64 9.39
N THR A 295 -74.03 -6.43 9.57
CA THR A 295 -73.44 -6.03 10.85
C THR A 295 -72.51 -4.87 10.62
N ILE A 296 -72.64 -3.82 11.43
CA ILE A 296 -71.67 -2.72 11.54
C ILE A 296 -71.32 -2.61 13.02
N GLN A 297 -70.05 -2.76 13.35
CA GLN A 297 -69.58 -2.78 14.72
C GLN A 297 -68.24 -2.07 14.86
N LEU A 298 -68.01 -1.49 16.03
CA LEU A 298 -66.70 -1.03 16.48
C LEU A 298 -66.14 -2.10 17.40
N ASN A 299 -65.02 -2.70 17.02
CA ASN A 299 -64.35 -3.71 17.82
C ASN A 299 -63.17 -3.09 18.57
N LEU A 300 -63.22 -3.14 19.90
CA LEU A 300 -62.11 -2.75 20.76
C LEU A 300 -61.46 -4.02 21.33
N ASN A 301 -60.25 -4.32 20.87
CA ASN A 301 -59.46 -5.46 21.32
C ASN A 301 -58.29 -4.96 22.18
N TYR A 302 -58.25 -5.36 23.46
CA TYR A 302 -57.14 -5.02 24.35
C TYR A 302 -56.56 -6.27 25.03
N ASN A 303 -55.27 -6.50 24.81
CA ASN A 303 -54.54 -7.59 25.42
C ASN A 303 -54.03 -7.15 26.80
N LEU A 304 -54.71 -7.59 27.87
CA LEU A 304 -54.35 -7.26 29.24
C LEU A 304 -53.07 -7.97 29.72
N PHE A 305 -52.85 -9.20 29.28
CA PHE A 305 -51.70 -10.00 29.69
C PHE A 305 -51.39 -11.13 28.69
N SER A 306 -50.15 -11.18 28.22
CA SER A 306 -49.67 -12.18 27.25
C SER A 306 -48.57 -13.10 27.79
N GLY A 307 -48.54 -13.36 29.09
CA GLY A 307 -47.53 -14.24 29.69
C GLY A 307 -46.10 -13.68 29.60
N GLY A 308 -45.94 -12.35 29.62
CA GLY A 308 -44.64 -11.67 29.50
C GLY A 308 -44.05 -11.61 28.09
N ARG A 309 -44.73 -12.15 27.08
CA ARG A 309 -44.26 -12.18 25.67
C ARG A 309 -43.98 -10.79 25.10
N ASP A 310 -44.89 -9.84 25.32
CA ASP A 310 -44.74 -8.50 24.74
C ASP A 310 -43.59 -7.72 25.40
N SER A 311 -43.42 -7.89 26.72
CA SER A 311 -42.26 -7.36 27.44
C SER A 311 -40.93 -7.93 26.93
N ALA A 312 -40.86 -9.24 26.68
CA ALA A 312 -39.68 -9.88 26.11
C ALA A 312 -39.38 -9.40 24.67
N ARG A 313 -40.41 -9.20 23.84
CA ARG A 313 -40.27 -8.64 22.48
C ARG A 313 -39.73 -7.21 22.49
N ILE A 314 -40.20 -6.36 23.42
CA ILE A 314 -39.69 -5.00 23.58
C ILE A 314 -38.21 -5.03 23.99
N ARG A 315 -37.83 -5.83 25.01
CA ARG A 315 -36.43 -5.99 25.39
C ARG A 315 -35.57 -6.48 24.22
N GLY A 316 -36.04 -7.48 23.47
CA GLY A 316 -35.34 -7.98 22.28
C GLY A 316 -35.17 -6.93 21.18
N ALA A 317 -36.13 -6.03 20.98
CA ALA A 317 -36.00 -4.93 20.04
C ALA A 317 -35.00 -3.86 20.53
N VAL A 318 -34.95 -3.59 21.84
CA VAL A 318 -33.93 -2.70 22.44
C VAL A 318 -32.52 -3.27 22.25
N GLU A 319 -32.32 -4.58 22.41
CA GLU A 319 -30.99 -5.17 22.14
C GLU A 319 -30.59 -5.10 20.66
N LYS A 320 -31.55 -5.20 19.73
CA LYS A 320 -31.29 -4.96 18.30
C LYS A 320 -30.91 -3.50 18.02
N LEU A 321 -31.52 -2.54 18.73
CA LEU A 321 -31.13 -1.14 18.66
C LEU A 321 -29.70 -0.93 19.20
N ASN A 322 -29.34 -1.56 20.32
CA ASN A 322 -27.96 -1.56 20.83
C ASN A 322 -26.97 -2.12 19.79
N SER A 323 -27.32 -3.25 19.15
CA SER A 323 -26.52 -3.81 18.06
C SER A 323 -26.37 -2.86 16.87
N ALA A 324 -27.38 -2.06 16.54
CA ALA A 324 -27.30 -1.05 15.48
C ALA A 324 -26.32 0.09 15.85
N TYR A 325 -26.26 0.50 17.12
CA TYR A 325 -25.24 1.45 17.60
C TYR A 325 -23.82 0.89 17.46
N GLU A 326 -23.59 -0.36 17.86
CA GLU A 326 -22.28 -1.02 17.73
C GLU A 326 -21.85 -1.15 16.25
N LEU A 327 -22.80 -1.43 15.34
CA LEU A 327 -22.52 -1.48 13.91
C LEU A 327 -22.12 -0.10 13.37
N ARG A 328 -22.78 0.98 13.79
CA ARG A 328 -22.39 2.37 13.45
C ARG A 328 -20.99 2.71 13.97
N ASP A 329 -20.66 2.31 15.20
CA ASP A 329 -19.33 2.52 15.78
C ASP A 329 -18.25 1.72 15.05
N LYS A 330 -18.56 0.49 14.61
CA LYS A 330 -17.68 -0.28 13.72
C LYS A 330 -17.46 0.45 12.40
N THR A 331 -18.52 0.83 11.69
CA THR A 331 -18.43 1.55 10.41
C THR A 331 -17.62 2.84 10.54
N CYS A 332 -17.77 3.55 11.66
CA CYS A 332 -16.95 4.71 11.99
C CYS A 332 -15.45 4.41 12.05
N ARG A 333 -15.06 3.35 12.79
CA ARG A 333 -13.66 2.92 12.90
C ARG A 333 -13.10 2.45 11.56
N ASP A 334 -13.90 1.70 10.80
CA ASP A 334 -13.53 1.22 9.46
C ASP A 334 -13.26 2.40 8.52
N ILE A 335 -14.16 3.37 8.43
CA ILE A 335 -14.00 4.58 7.60
C ILE A 335 -12.79 5.40 8.04
N ARG A 336 -12.57 5.55 9.35
CA ARG A 336 -11.37 6.23 9.86
C ARG A 336 -10.10 5.55 9.38
N GLN A 337 -10.01 4.24 9.55
CA GLN A 337 -8.85 3.46 9.14
C GLN A 337 -8.61 3.55 7.62
N THR A 338 -9.64 3.30 6.81
CA THR A 338 -9.51 3.30 5.35
C THR A 338 -9.16 4.69 4.81
N THR A 339 -9.77 5.74 5.35
CA THR A 339 -9.50 7.13 4.97
C THR A 339 -8.08 7.55 5.35
N GLN A 340 -7.63 7.20 6.56
CA GLN A 340 -6.28 7.49 7.03
C GLN A 340 -5.22 6.78 6.17
N ILE A 341 -5.42 5.50 5.86
CA ILE A 341 -4.52 4.73 4.99
C ILE A 341 -4.48 5.35 3.60
N ALA A 342 -5.64 5.59 2.97
CA ALA A 342 -5.70 6.14 1.62
C ALA A 342 -5.01 7.52 1.52
N TRP A 343 -5.25 8.40 2.50
CA TRP A 343 -4.60 9.72 2.55
C TRP A 343 -3.09 9.61 2.78
N ASN A 344 -2.66 8.73 3.69
CA ASN A 344 -1.25 8.48 3.94
C ASN A 344 -0.54 7.91 2.71
N ASP A 345 -1.18 7.01 1.96
CA ASP A 345 -0.64 6.44 0.73
C ASP A 345 -0.45 7.51 -0.35
N VAL A 346 -1.42 8.40 -0.55
CA VAL A 346 -1.26 9.53 -1.49
C VAL A 346 -0.04 10.37 -1.12
N ARG A 347 0.14 10.71 0.17
CA ARG A 347 1.30 11.48 0.62
C ARG A 347 2.61 10.72 0.45
N ARG A 348 2.66 9.47 0.92
CA ARG A 348 3.82 8.58 0.84
C ARG A 348 4.26 8.39 -0.60
N LEU A 349 3.35 8.09 -1.52
CA LEU A 349 3.65 7.83 -2.93
C LEU A 349 4.14 9.10 -3.65
N ASN A 350 3.58 10.27 -3.33
CA ASN A 350 4.07 11.55 -3.85
C ASN A 350 5.51 11.85 -3.40
N GLU A 351 5.87 11.52 -2.16
CA GLU A 351 7.25 11.68 -1.67
C GLU A 351 8.18 10.59 -2.23
N GLN A 352 7.72 9.34 -2.25
CA GLN A 352 8.46 8.17 -2.73
C GLN A 352 8.87 8.32 -4.20
N MET A 353 8.00 8.89 -5.04
CA MET A 353 8.27 9.10 -6.46
C MET A 353 9.58 9.86 -6.70
N LYS A 354 9.87 10.89 -5.89
CA LYS A 354 11.10 11.69 -6.01
C LYS A 354 12.36 10.85 -5.84
N PHE A 355 12.33 9.88 -4.92
CA PHE A 355 13.46 8.99 -4.67
C PHE A 355 13.58 7.90 -5.72
N LEU A 356 12.43 7.37 -6.19
CA LEU A 356 12.40 6.36 -7.25
C LEU A 356 12.90 6.93 -8.59
N ASP A 357 12.47 8.15 -8.95
CA ASP A 357 12.94 8.85 -10.15
C ASP A 357 14.45 9.10 -10.09
N GLN A 358 14.94 9.56 -8.93
CA GLN A 358 16.38 9.78 -8.73
C GLN A 358 17.18 8.47 -8.81
N HIS A 359 16.65 7.38 -8.24
CA HIS A 359 17.28 6.07 -8.32
C HIS A 359 17.34 5.58 -9.77
N GLN A 360 16.21 5.61 -10.50
CA GLN A 360 16.15 5.25 -11.92
C GLN A 360 17.16 6.05 -12.74
N LEU A 361 17.17 7.38 -12.62
CA LEU A 361 18.08 8.25 -13.37
C LEU A 361 19.56 7.94 -13.05
N SER A 362 19.88 7.66 -11.78
CA SER A 362 21.23 7.32 -11.37
C SER A 362 21.68 5.96 -11.93
N THR A 363 20.81 4.95 -11.88
CA THR A 363 21.07 3.61 -12.39
C THR A 363 21.18 3.62 -13.92
N GLU A 364 20.38 4.43 -14.61
CA GLU A 364 20.47 4.59 -16.07
C GLU A 364 21.83 5.17 -16.49
N LYS A 365 22.31 6.21 -15.81
CA LYS A 365 23.65 6.78 -16.07
C LYS A 365 24.76 5.78 -15.78
N SER A 366 24.65 5.01 -14.70
CA SER A 366 25.61 3.97 -14.35
C SER A 366 25.64 2.85 -15.39
N ARG A 367 24.46 2.40 -15.85
CA ARG A 367 24.33 1.43 -16.94
C ARG A 367 25.05 1.92 -18.18
N ASP A 368 24.76 3.15 -18.62
CA ASP A 368 25.33 3.69 -19.85
C ASP A 368 26.87 3.79 -19.78
N ALA A 369 27.41 4.16 -18.61
CA ALA A 369 28.84 4.18 -18.37
C ALA A 369 29.44 2.76 -18.42
N TYR A 370 28.78 1.79 -17.78
CA TYR A 370 29.25 0.40 -17.74
C TYR A 370 29.20 -0.28 -19.10
N ARG A 371 28.18 0.01 -19.92
CA ARG A 371 28.11 -0.46 -21.30
C ARG A 371 29.31 0.02 -22.11
N LYS A 372 29.61 1.33 -22.07
CA LYS A 372 30.78 1.91 -22.75
C LYS A 372 32.10 1.30 -22.27
N GLN A 373 32.24 1.05 -20.97
CA GLN A 373 33.45 0.41 -20.41
C GLN A 373 33.56 -1.07 -20.79
N PHE A 374 32.44 -1.79 -20.86
CA PHE A 374 32.39 -3.17 -21.30
C PHE A 374 32.75 -3.31 -22.79
N ASP A 375 32.31 -2.37 -23.63
CA ASP A 375 32.63 -2.33 -25.05
C ASP A 375 34.14 -2.19 -25.32
N ILE A 376 34.86 -1.47 -24.45
CA ILE A 376 36.33 -1.32 -24.50
C ILE A 376 37.08 -2.32 -23.61
N GLY A 377 36.39 -3.30 -23.01
CA GLY A 377 36.99 -4.37 -22.19
C GLY A 377 37.48 -3.95 -20.79
N GLN A 378 37.07 -2.78 -20.28
CA GLN A 378 37.47 -2.26 -18.95
C GLN A 378 36.52 -2.68 -17.82
N ARG A 379 35.37 -3.28 -18.13
CA ARG A 379 34.36 -3.73 -17.15
C ARG A 379 33.92 -5.16 -17.45
N THR A 380 33.48 -5.90 -16.44
CA THR A 380 33.05 -7.30 -16.62
C THR A 380 31.64 -7.40 -17.20
N LEU A 381 31.33 -8.52 -17.86
CA LEU A 381 29.96 -8.81 -18.32
C LEU A 381 28.97 -8.89 -17.15
N LEU A 382 29.40 -9.43 -16.01
CA LEU A 382 28.58 -9.52 -14.80
C LEU A 382 28.09 -8.13 -14.37
N ASP A 383 29.00 -7.16 -14.30
CA ASP A 383 28.65 -5.78 -13.93
C ASP A 383 27.63 -5.16 -14.90
N LEU A 384 27.78 -5.41 -16.21
CA LEU A 384 26.84 -4.91 -17.21
C LEU A 384 25.46 -5.54 -17.01
N LEU A 385 25.39 -6.88 -16.95
CA LEU A 385 24.14 -7.62 -16.77
C LEU A 385 23.42 -7.28 -15.47
N ASP A 386 24.17 -7.06 -14.38
CA ASP A 386 23.62 -6.69 -13.08
C ASP A 386 23.04 -5.27 -13.11
N THR A 387 23.73 -4.33 -13.76
CA THR A 387 23.25 -2.94 -13.87
C THR A 387 22.03 -2.84 -14.79
N GLU A 388 21.94 -3.67 -15.84
CA GLU A 388 20.72 -3.75 -16.67
C GLU A 388 19.51 -4.27 -15.87
N ASN A 389 19.71 -5.31 -15.06
CA ASN A 389 18.66 -5.83 -14.19
C ASN A 389 18.25 -4.81 -13.09
N GLU A 390 19.21 -4.05 -12.57
CA GLU A 390 18.94 -2.95 -11.63
C GLU A 390 18.08 -1.86 -12.30
N LEU A 391 18.42 -1.45 -13.53
CA LEU A 391 17.63 -0.48 -14.29
C LEU A 391 16.22 -0.99 -14.58
N PHE A 392 16.07 -2.25 -15.00
CA PHE A 392 14.77 -2.89 -15.21
C PHE A 392 13.93 -2.85 -13.93
N THR A 393 14.52 -3.23 -12.79
CA THR A 393 13.84 -3.21 -11.48
C THR A 393 13.45 -1.80 -11.06
N ALA A 394 14.34 -0.81 -11.26
CA ALA A 394 14.07 0.59 -10.96
C ALA A 394 12.91 1.14 -11.79
N LYS A 395 12.89 0.90 -13.11
CA LYS A 395 11.78 1.30 -13.99
C LYS A 395 10.45 0.68 -13.55
N ARG A 396 10.43 -0.61 -13.22
CA ARG A 396 9.23 -1.28 -12.70
C ARG A 396 8.72 -0.63 -11.41
N ALA A 397 9.61 -0.22 -10.51
CA ALA A 397 9.23 0.45 -9.27
C ALA A 397 8.59 1.83 -9.51
N VAL A 398 9.10 2.61 -10.48
CA VAL A 398 8.48 3.89 -10.89
C VAL A 398 7.08 3.63 -11.45
N VAL A 399 6.95 2.71 -12.41
CA VAL A 399 5.65 2.33 -13.00
C VAL A 399 4.65 1.93 -11.93
N ALA A 400 5.03 1.03 -11.00
CA ALA A 400 4.16 0.62 -9.90
C ALA A 400 3.70 1.81 -9.05
N ALA A 401 4.63 2.68 -8.63
CA ALA A 401 4.31 3.83 -7.80
C ALA A 401 3.38 4.83 -8.48
N VAL A 402 3.47 5.01 -9.82
CA VAL A 402 2.61 5.92 -10.58
C VAL A 402 1.16 5.45 -10.54
N TYR A 403 0.91 4.17 -10.86
CA TYR A 403 -0.44 3.61 -10.89
C TYR A 403 -1.02 3.38 -9.50
N ASP A 404 -0.18 3.05 -8.52
CA ASP A 404 -0.58 2.97 -7.11
C ASP A 404 -1.03 4.35 -6.60
N LEU A 405 -0.34 5.44 -6.97
CA LEU A 405 -0.74 6.80 -6.61
C LEU A 405 -2.12 7.11 -7.16
N LYS A 406 -2.37 6.85 -8.44
CA LYS A 406 -3.70 7.07 -9.07
C LYS A 406 -4.81 6.26 -8.42
N THR A 407 -4.52 5.04 -7.99
CA THR A 407 -5.47 4.21 -7.25
C THR A 407 -5.74 4.77 -5.85
N SER A 408 -4.70 5.21 -5.13
CA SER A 408 -4.84 5.83 -3.81
C SER A 408 -5.60 7.16 -3.86
N GLU A 409 -5.39 7.99 -4.88
CA GLU A 409 -6.17 9.23 -5.14
C GLU A 409 -7.67 8.90 -5.25
N ALA A 410 -8.03 7.89 -6.03
CA ALA A 410 -9.42 7.42 -6.15
C ALA A 410 -9.95 6.85 -4.82
N GLY A 411 -9.10 6.20 -4.03
CA GLY A 411 -9.47 5.69 -2.70
C GLY A 411 -9.90 6.81 -1.75
N VAL A 412 -9.19 7.94 -1.73
CA VAL A 412 -9.58 9.12 -0.95
C VAL A 412 -10.94 9.66 -1.41
N LEU A 413 -11.13 9.83 -2.72
CA LEU A 413 -12.39 10.32 -3.29
C LEU A 413 -13.57 9.39 -3.03
N THR A 414 -13.32 8.09 -2.92
CA THR A 414 -14.33 7.09 -2.58
C THR A 414 -14.79 7.26 -1.14
N GLN A 415 -13.84 7.43 -0.20
CA GLN A 415 -14.19 7.63 1.22
C GLN A 415 -14.91 8.96 1.47
N THR A 416 -14.65 9.99 0.66
CA THR A 416 -15.31 11.31 0.74
C THR A 416 -16.58 11.44 -0.11
N HIS A 417 -17.05 10.37 -0.77
CA HIS A 417 -18.22 10.40 -1.67
C HIS A 417 -18.08 11.41 -2.83
N GLN A 418 -16.87 11.54 -3.37
CA GLN A 418 -16.53 12.47 -4.46
C GLN A 418 -16.09 11.77 -5.74
N ILE A 419 -15.94 10.44 -5.73
CA ILE A 419 -15.40 9.68 -6.87
C ILE A 419 -16.26 9.80 -8.12
N LEU A 420 -17.59 9.72 -8.00
CA LEU A 420 -18.50 9.89 -9.15
C LEU A 420 -18.38 11.29 -9.75
N ALA A 421 -18.39 12.32 -8.90
CA ALA A 421 -18.24 13.71 -9.34
C ALA A 421 -16.88 13.95 -10.02
N ALA A 422 -15.80 13.38 -9.48
CA ALA A 422 -14.45 13.47 -10.06
C ALA A 422 -14.36 12.81 -11.45
N LEU A 423 -15.09 11.71 -11.65
CA LEU A 423 -15.25 11.02 -12.94
C LEU A 423 -16.30 11.66 -13.85
N LYS A 424 -16.96 12.75 -13.41
CA LYS A 424 -18.06 13.43 -14.11
C LYS A 424 -19.27 12.52 -14.37
N LEU A 425 -19.55 11.63 -13.43
CA LEU A 425 -20.66 10.69 -13.45
C LEU A 425 -21.72 11.07 -12.41
N ALA A 426 -22.96 10.69 -12.68
CA ALA A 426 -24.08 10.81 -11.76
C ALA A 426 -24.43 9.44 -11.16
N PRO A 427 -24.94 9.39 -9.92
CA PRO A 427 -25.48 8.16 -9.36
C PRO A 427 -26.74 7.72 -10.11
N LEU A 428 -27.06 6.42 -10.05
CA LEU A 428 -28.29 5.86 -10.66
C LEU A 428 -29.57 6.46 -10.08
N GLU A 429 -29.53 6.87 -8.82
CA GLU A 429 -30.61 7.56 -8.13
C GLU A 429 -30.03 8.77 -7.40
N ALA A 430 -30.43 9.98 -7.81
CA ALA A 430 -29.92 11.23 -7.24
C ALA A 430 -30.87 11.84 -6.21
N ALA A 431 -32.16 11.45 -6.24
CA ALA A 431 -33.16 12.00 -5.34
C ALA A 431 -33.08 11.30 -3.98
N VAL A 432 -32.73 12.05 -2.94
CA VAL A 432 -32.86 11.59 -1.56
C VAL A 432 -34.36 11.44 -1.26
N PRO A 433 -34.81 10.31 -0.69
CA PRO A 433 -36.23 10.14 -0.37
C PRO A 433 -36.76 11.21 0.62
N GLU A 434 -37.67 12.08 0.16
CA GLU A 434 -38.15 13.31 0.85
C GLU A 434 -38.97 13.09 2.14
N ASP A 435 -39.41 11.86 2.45
CA ASP A 435 -40.47 11.63 3.45
C ASP A 435 -40.06 11.79 4.93
N LEU A 436 -38.79 12.12 5.24
CA LEU A 436 -38.26 12.01 6.61
C LEU A 436 -37.39 13.22 7.01
N ASP A 437 -37.67 13.79 8.18
CA ASP A 437 -36.93 14.94 8.73
C ASP A 437 -35.45 14.60 8.96
N ASP A 438 -34.58 15.32 8.24
CA ASP A 438 -33.13 15.13 8.22
C ASP A 438 -32.42 15.84 9.39
N SER A 439 -33.11 16.75 10.10
CA SER A 439 -32.55 17.53 11.22
C SER A 439 -32.10 16.67 12.41
N GLN A 440 -32.60 15.42 12.50
CA GLN A 440 -32.21 14.46 13.51
C GLN A 440 -30.90 13.72 13.19
N LEU A 441 -30.21 14.01 12.08
CA LEU A 441 -29.00 13.25 11.68
C LEU A 441 -27.81 13.60 12.57
N ASP A 442 -27.77 14.82 13.10
CA ASP A 442 -26.56 15.36 13.68
C ASP A 442 -26.25 14.78 15.07
N ASP A 443 -27.25 14.54 15.92
CA ASP A 443 -27.06 13.96 17.27
C ASP A 443 -26.42 12.56 17.24
N GLU A 444 -26.70 11.77 16.20
CA GLU A 444 -26.17 10.40 16.04
C GLU A 444 -24.85 10.35 15.26
N ARG A 445 -24.46 11.44 14.58
CA ARG A 445 -23.16 11.59 13.88
C ARG A 445 -22.01 12.00 14.80
N ILE A 446 -22.30 12.71 15.90
CA ILE A 446 -21.30 13.40 16.75
C ILE A 446 -20.32 12.47 17.49
N ARG A 447 -20.56 11.14 17.55
CA ARG A 447 -19.70 10.23 18.34
C ARG A 447 -18.41 9.76 17.65
N CYS A 448 -18.20 10.12 16.39
CA CYS A 448 -16.99 9.77 15.65
C CYS A 448 -15.97 10.88 15.72
N SER A 449 -14.83 10.66 16.38
CA SER A 449 -13.73 11.64 16.31
C SER A 449 -13.24 11.74 14.86
N ALA A 450 -13.07 12.99 14.40
CA ALA A 450 -12.59 13.32 13.06
C ALA A 450 -11.10 13.68 13.05
N GLU A 451 -10.40 13.39 14.14
CA GLU A 451 -8.99 13.76 14.31
C GLU A 451 -8.08 12.83 13.49
N MET A 452 -7.24 13.46 12.66
CA MET A 452 -6.21 12.76 11.89
C MET A 452 -4.95 12.61 12.75
N PRO A 453 -4.34 11.42 12.81
CA PRO A 453 -3.08 11.22 13.50
C PRO A 453 -1.98 12.07 12.86
N GLU A 454 -0.98 12.42 13.66
CA GLU A 454 0.22 13.08 13.16
C GLU A 454 0.91 12.22 12.10
N ALA A 455 1.47 12.90 11.10
CA ALA A 455 2.17 12.24 10.02
C ALA A 455 3.50 11.67 10.50
N TYR A 456 3.81 10.44 10.09
CA TYR A 456 5.17 9.91 10.25
C TYR A 456 6.14 10.70 9.37
N VAL A 457 7.19 11.26 9.97
CA VAL A 457 8.24 12.02 9.26
C VAL A 457 9.53 11.22 9.26
N MET A 458 10.24 11.19 8.13
CA MET A 458 11.58 10.61 8.06
C MET A 458 12.59 11.49 8.83
N ASP A 459 12.94 11.09 10.05
CA ASP A 459 13.98 11.75 10.86
C ASP A 459 15.39 11.38 10.37
N ARG A 460 15.82 12.02 9.28
CA ARG A 460 17.15 11.79 8.69
C ARG A 460 18.27 12.22 9.63
N GLU A 461 18.08 13.33 10.34
CA GLU A 461 19.08 13.90 11.23
C GLU A 461 19.28 13.01 12.45
N GLY A 462 18.21 12.57 13.10
CA GLY A 462 18.28 11.63 14.22
C GLY A 462 18.89 10.29 13.82
N VAL A 463 18.57 9.75 12.63
CA VAL A 463 19.22 8.53 12.12
C VAL A 463 20.73 8.72 11.95
N MET A 464 21.17 9.85 11.39
CA MET A 464 22.59 10.14 11.22
C MET A 464 23.31 10.42 12.55
N ALA A 465 22.66 11.11 13.48
CA ALA A 465 23.19 11.38 14.81
C ALA A 465 23.38 10.10 15.64
N ASN A 466 22.48 9.13 15.47
CA ASN A 466 22.52 7.85 16.18
C ASN A 466 23.37 6.77 15.49
N ARG A 467 23.87 7.04 14.27
CA ARG A 467 24.68 6.08 13.53
C ARG A 467 26.09 6.00 14.14
N PRO A 468 26.55 4.83 14.61
CA PRO A 468 27.94 4.66 15.04
C PRO A 468 28.89 5.01 13.88
N PRO A 469 30.02 5.68 14.16
CA PRO A 469 31.04 5.91 13.14
C PRO A 469 31.49 4.57 12.56
N LEU A 470 31.76 4.53 11.25
CA LEU A 470 32.30 3.34 10.61
C LEU A 470 33.57 2.93 11.37
N ALA A 471 33.62 1.67 11.80
CA ALA A 471 34.83 1.12 12.39
C ALA A 471 35.97 1.31 11.39
N PRO A 472 37.15 1.79 11.83
CA PRO A 472 38.33 1.82 10.98
C PRO A 472 38.53 0.42 10.41
N ILE A 473 38.78 0.32 9.11
CA ILE A 473 39.22 -0.95 8.51
C ILE A 473 40.50 -1.33 9.25
N ALA A 474 40.45 -2.41 10.03
CA ALA A 474 41.63 -2.94 10.70
C ALA A 474 42.61 -3.36 9.61
N VAL A 475 43.61 -2.51 9.33
CA VAL A 475 44.80 -2.93 8.59
C VAL A 475 45.42 -4.03 9.44
N PRO A 476 45.64 -5.25 8.91
CA PRO A 476 46.29 -6.30 9.67
C PRO A 476 47.61 -5.75 10.23
N GLU A 477 47.74 -5.72 11.56
CA GLU A 477 48.98 -5.37 12.21
C GLU A 477 50.01 -6.41 11.74
N ALA A 478 50.96 -5.98 10.91
CA ALA A 478 51.99 -6.87 10.40
C ALA A 478 52.72 -7.47 11.60
N LEU A 479 52.60 -8.78 11.79
CA LEU A 479 53.32 -9.56 12.79
C LEU A 479 54.82 -9.26 12.65
N SER A 480 55.35 -8.34 13.46
CA SER A 480 56.78 -8.07 13.50
C SER A 480 57.49 -9.29 14.06
N ALA A 481 58.49 -9.79 13.34
CA ALA A 481 59.33 -10.88 13.84
C ALA A 481 59.99 -10.46 15.17
N PRO A 482 60.22 -11.39 16.12
CA PRO A 482 60.94 -11.08 17.35
C PRO A 482 62.32 -10.50 17.01
N VAL A 483 62.66 -9.35 17.62
CA VAL A 483 63.93 -8.65 17.43
C VAL A 483 65.09 -9.58 17.80
N ASN A 484 65.94 -9.93 16.82
CA ASN A 484 67.07 -10.81 17.05
C ASN A 484 68.20 -10.12 17.84
N LYS A 485 69.05 -10.92 18.50
CA LYS A 485 70.17 -10.41 19.31
C LYS A 485 71.15 -9.53 18.51
N ASP A 486 71.37 -9.84 17.23
CA ASP A 486 72.24 -9.05 16.35
C ASP A 486 71.71 -7.61 16.17
N LEU A 487 70.39 -7.44 16.07
CA LEU A 487 69.74 -6.14 15.89
C LEU A 487 69.80 -5.31 17.17
N VAL A 488 69.60 -5.96 18.33
CA VAL A 488 69.81 -5.32 19.65
C VAL A 488 71.24 -4.83 19.79
N GLN A 489 72.22 -5.65 19.41
CA GLN A 489 73.63 -5.25 19.46
C GLN A 489 73.92 -4.07 18.52
N PHE A 490 73.32 -4.02 17.34
CA PHE A 490 73.45 -2.87 16.45
C PHE A 490 72.85 -1.59 17.05
N GLY A 491 71.69 -1.69 17.71
CA GLY A 491 71.09 -0.55 18.43
C GLY A 491 72.01 0.00 19.52
N ASN A 492 72.64 -0.88 20.31
CA ASN A 492 73.65 -0.47 21.30
C ASN A 492 74.89 0.15 20.63
N ASP A 493 75.37 -0.44 19.53
CA ASP A 493 76.49 0.10 18.77
C ASP A 493 76.17 1.48 18.15
N LEU A 494 74.92 1.76 17.79
CA LEU A 494 74.51 3.11 17.37
C LEU A 494 74.67 4.13 18.50
N VAL A 495 74.25 3.76 19.71
CA VAL A 495 74.35 4.63 20.90
C VAL A 495 75.82 4.82 21.29
N ASP A 496 76.62 3.76 21.36
CA ASP A 496 77.95 3.81 21.96
C ASP A 496 79.07 4.14 20.97
N LYS A 497 78.95 3.68 19.72
CA LYS A 497 80.03 3.78 18.72
C LYS A 497 79.70 4.79 17.62
N TRP A 498 78.51 4.74 17.03
CA TRP A 498 78.14 5.66 15.94
C TRP A 498 78.00 7.11 16.44
N SER A 499 77.28 7.32 17.54
CA SER A 499 77.11 8.67 18.11
C SER A 499 78.46 9.26 18.56
N LYS A 500 79.30 8.43 19.17
CA LYS A 500 80.64 8.79 19.66
C LYS A 500 81.63 9.06 18.54
N ALA A 501 81.63 8.24 17.48
CA ALA A 501 82.44 8.49 16.29
C ALA A 501 82.08 9.83 15.64
N TRP A 502 80.79 10.18 15.62
CA TRP A 502 80.36 11.52 15.18
C TRP A 502 80.84 12.61 16.16
N ALA A 503 80.64 12.44 17.47
CA ALA A 503 81.08 13.38 18.50
C ALA A 503 82.58 13.69 18.46
N GLU A 504 83.40 12.65 18.28
CA GLU A 504 84.87 12.71 18.25
C GLU A 504 85.42 13.01 16.85
N LYS A 505 84.55 13.24 15.86
CA LYS A 505 84.91 13.53 14.45
C LYS A 505 85.69 12.42 13.74
N ARG A 506 85.54 11.17 14.19
CA ARG A 506 86.08 9.98 13.52
C ARG A 506 85.15 9.57 12.37
N VAL A 507 85.26 10.29 11.26
CA VAL A 507 84.30 10.17 10.14
C VAL A 507 84.33 8.78 9.50
N ASP A 508 85.50 8.16 9.37
CA ASP A 508 85.60 6.82 8.79
C ASP A 508 84.86 5.77 9.63
N ASP A 509 85.01 5.82 10.95
CA ASP A 509 84.30 4.92 11.89
C ASP A 509 82.78 5.15 11.88
N TYR A 510 82.35 6.40 11.69
CA TYR A 510 80.93 6.75 11.53
C TYR A 510 80.35 6.18 10.21
N LEU A 511 81.11 6.28 9.10
CA LEU A 511 80.65 5.84 7.78
C LEU A 511 80.53 4.31 7.67
N VAL A 512 81.24 3.54 8.51
CA VAL A 512 81.14 2.06 8.55
C VAL A 512 79.73 1.56 8.88
N PHE A 513 78.89 2.36 9.54
CA PHE A 513 77.51 1.97 9.86
C PHE A 513 76.57 1.97 8.64
N TYR A 514 76.96 2.57 7.52
CA TYR A 514 76.13 2.69 6.34
C TYR A 514 76.37 1.56 5.35
N ALA A 515 75.30 1.06 4.75
CA ALA A 515 75.34 0.00 3.74
C ALA A 515 75.92 0.52 2.42
N ASN A 516 76.42 -0.38 1.58
CA ASN A 516 76.79 -0.02 0.20
C ASN A 516 75.57 0.40 -0.62
N SER A 517 74.39 -0.13 -0.27
CA SER A 517 73.09 0.21 -0.85
C SER A 517 72.40 1.39 -0.15
N PHE A 518 73.15 2.21 0.60
CA PHE A 518 72.59 3.37 1.29
C PHE A 518 71.93 4.34 0.30
N VAL A 519 70.75 4.85 0.66
CA VAL A 519 70.01 5.85 -0.12
C VAL A 519 69.90 7.13 0.71
N PRO A 520 70.67 8.20 0.37
CA PRO A 520 70.55 9.48 1.03
C PRO A 520 69.17 10.12 0.84
N SER A 521 68.59 10.65 1.91
CA SER A 521 67.25 11.27 1.90
C SER A 521 67.14 12.55 1.08
N ASN A 522 68.27 13.16 0.70
CA ASN A 522 68.36 14.41 -0.05
C ASN A 522 68.59 14.20 -1.56
N GLY A 523 68.49 12.96 -2.06
CA GLY A 523 68.63 12.63 -3.49
C GLY A 523 70.07 12.68 -4.02
N MET A 524 71.08 12.85 -3.16
CA MET A 524 72.50 12.82 -3.55
C MET A 524 72.96 11.39 -3.86
N SER A 525 74.01 11.24 -4.69
CA SER A 525 74.72 9.96 -4.79
C SER A 525 75.46 9.65 -3.48
N VAL A 526 75.66 8.37 -3.19
CA VAL A 526 76.31 7.91 -1.94
C VAL A 526 77.69 8.53 -1.75
N ASP A 527 78.49 8.63 -2.82
CA ASP A 527 79.85 9.18 -2.75
C ASP A 527 79.85 10.68 -2.44
N LYS A 528 78.97 11.45 -3.10
CA LYS A 528 78.78 12.88 -2.80
C LYS A 528 78.27 13.09 -1.38
N TRP A 529 77.37 12.22 -0.90
CA TRP A 529 76.89 12.28 0.47
C TRP A 529 78.00 11.99 1.49
N LYS A 530 78.87 11.01 1.23
CA LYS A 530 80.04 10.72 2.09
C LYS A 530 81.00 11.90 2.18
N GLU A 531 81.30 12.54 1.05
CA GLU A 531 82.12 13.77 1.02
C GLU A 531 81.46 14.92 1.78
N PHE A 532 80.16 15.12 1.56
CA PHE A 532 79.38 16.11 2.29
C PHE A 532 79.43 15.87 3.80
N ARG A 533 79.21 14.63 4.26
CA ARG A 533 79.29 14.27 5.69
C ARG A 533 80.71 14.46 6.25
N ARG A 534 81.77 14.11 5.51
CA ARG A 534 83.16 14.40 5.90
C ARG A 534 83.38 15.89 6.15
N SER A 535 82.91 16.74 5.24
CA SER A 535 83.04 18.20 5.40
C SER A 535 82.25 18.75 6.59
N ARG A 536 81.05 18.20 6.87
CA ARG A 536 80.15 18.66 7.94
C ARG A 536 80.64 18.22 9.32
N ILE A 537 81.07 16.97 9.48
CA ILE A 537 81.53 16.44 10.76
C ILE A 537 82.88 17.07 11.15
N ALA A 538 83.78 17.31 10.20
CA ALA A 538 85.08 17.92 10.47
C ALA A 538 85.00 19.42 10.88
N LYS A 539 84.03 20.18 10.36
CA LYS A 539 83.90 21.63 10.59
C LYS A 539 83.33 22.03 11.96
N GLN A 540 82.64 21.15 12.67
CA GLN A 540 81.94 21.51 13.92
C GLN A 540 82.89 21.65 15.12
N GLY A 541 82.57 22.46 16.12
CA GLY A 541 83.34 22.60 17.38
C GLY A 541 83.22 21.37 18.31
N ASN A 542 83.47 21.53 19.62
CA ASN A 542 83.13 20.48 20.59
C ASN A 542 81.61 20.22 20.54
N LEU A 543 81.22 18.98 20.26
CA LEU A 543 79.83 18.59 20.05
C LEU A 543 79.47 17.38 20.92
N SER A 544 78.24 17.38 21.43
CA SER A 544 77.64 16.28 22.18
C SER A 544 76.44 15.76 21.38
N ILE A 545 76.39 14.45 21.16
CA ILE A 545 75.28 13.77 20.51
C ILE A 545 74.79 12.68 21.45
N THR A 546 73.51 12.72 21.82
CA THR A 546 72.86 11.65 22.60
C THR A 546 71.73 11.04 21.77
N LEU A 547 71.58 9.73 21.90
CA LEU A 547 70.50 8.97 21.29
C LEU A 547 69.63 8.40 22.42
N ASP A 548 68.43 8.92 22.54
CA ASP A 548 67.48 8.58 23.59
C ASP A 548 66.29 7.81 23.00
N LYS A 549 65.61 7.01 23.83
CA LYS A 549 64.39 6.25 23.45
C LYS A 549 64.57 5.33 22.23
N MET A 550 65.67 4.59 22.17
CA MET A 550 65.94 3.62 21.09
C MET A 550 64.84 2.52 21.04
N GLN A 551 64.20 2.40 19.87
CA GLN A 551 63.22 1.37 19.55
C GLN A 551 63.65 0.61 18.31
N LEU A 552 63.66 -0.72 18.38
CA LEU A 552 64.06 -1.59 17.29
C LEU A 552 62.87 -2.43 16.84
N LYS A 553 62.62 -2.48 15.53
CA LYS A 553 61.56 -3.29 14.92
C LYS A 553 62.17 -4.14 13.83
N GLN A 554 62.11 -5.47 13.99
CA GLN A 554 62.53 -6.38 12.93
C GLN A 554 61.37 -6.62 11.96
N ILE A 555 61.59 -6.31 10.68
CA ILE A 555 60.59 -6.48 9.63
C ILE A 555 60.67 -7.91 9.08
N ASN A 556 61.88 -8.38 8.78
CA ASN A 556 62.16 -9.77 8.36
C ASN A 556 63.64 -10.12 8.70
N GLU A 557 64.15 -11.25 8.20
CA GLU A 557 65.54 -11.70 8.47
C GLU A 557 66.63 -10.75 7.95
N THR A 558 66.30 -9.92 6.96
CA THR A 558 67.26 -9.06 6.25
C THR A 558 66.97 -7.57 6.37
N GLN A 559 65.82 -7.18 6.93
CA GLN A 559 65.37 -5.80 7.05
C GLN A 559 64.84 -5.50 8.45
N ALA A 560 65.20 -4.32 8.95
CA ALA A 560 64.79 -3.84 10.27
C ALA A 560 64.68 -2.31 10.28
N GLU A 561 64.12 -1.77 11.34
CA GLU A 561 63.96 -0.35 11.56
C GLU A 561 64.43 0.01 12.98
N ALA A 562 65.16 1.11 13.11
CA ALA A 562 65.56 1.69 14.39
C ALA A 562 65.05 3.12 14.49
N SER A 563 64.23 3.41 15.51
CA SER A 563 63.66 4.72 15.77
C SER A 563 64.14 5.26 17.11
N PHE A 564 64.63 6.51 17.15
CA PHE A 564 65.18 7.13 18.36
C PHE A 564 65.09 8.66 18.29
N GLU A 565 65.24 9.30 19.45
CA GLU A 565 65.38 10.75 19.58
C GLU A 565 66.87 11.11 19.60
N GLN A 566 67.32 11.87 18.60
CA GLN A 566 68.70 12.33 18.52
C GLN A 566 68.79 13.78 18.99
N SER A 567 69.52 14.02 20.07
CA SER A 567 69.84 15.37 20.54
C SER A 567 71.26 15.75 20.14
N TYR A 568 71.41 16.94 19.54
CA TYR A 568 72.68 17.54 19.13
C TYR A 568 72.91 18.82 19.92
N LYS A 569 74.10 18.99 20.52
CA LYS A 569 74.49 20.21 21.22
C LYS A 569 75.92 20.61 20.89
N SER A 570 76.12 21.85 20.45
CA SER A 570 77.42 22.51 20.29
C SER A 570 77.41 23.87 20.99
N LYS A 571 78.53 24.60 20.96
CA LYS A 571 78.68 25.90 21.65
C LYS A 571 77.59 26.92 21.29
N ASP A 572 77.16 26.93 20.03
CA ASP A 572 76.26 27.95 19.46
C ASP A 572 74.96 27.36 18.88
N TYR A 573 74.69 26.05 19.04
CA TYR A 573 73.53 25.38 18.45
C TYR A 573 73.04 24.18 19.29
N THR A 574 71.72 24.01 19.43
CA THR A 574 71.09 22.84 20.06
C THR A 574 69.88 22.42 19.23
N ASP A 575 69.72 21.11 19.00
CA ASP A 575 68.64 20.55 18.18
C ASP A 575 68.27 19.15 18.67
N ALA A 576 67.01 18.76 18.47
CA ALA A 576 66.49 17.45 18.81
C ALA A 576 65.55 16.96 17.71
N VAL A 577 65.83 15.79 17.15
CA VAL A 577 65.09 15.23 16.02
C VAL A 577 64.67 13.79 16.30
N HIS A 578 63.46 13.43 15.89
CA HIS A 578 63.05 12.03 15.85
C HIS A 578 63.53 11.43 14.53
N LYS A 579 64.36 10.40 14.64
CA LYS A 579 65.00 9.77 13.50
C LYS A 579 64.61 8.31 13.42
N THR A 580 64.29 7.89 12.21
CA THR A 580 64.02 6.50 11.84
C THR A 580 65.06 6.07 10.83
N LEU A 581 65.76 4.98 11.12
CA LEU A 581 66.75 4.36 10.25
C LEU A 581 66.17 3.07 9.69
N GLU A 582 66.12 2.96 8.37
CA GLU A 582 65.88 1.68 7.71
C GLU A 582 67.20 0.92 7.62
N MET A 583 67.17 -0.36 7.98
CA MET A 583 68.35 -1.18 8.12
C MET A 583 68.29 -2.39 7.19
N VAL A 584 69.46 -2.82 6.73
CA VAL A 584 69.64 -4.02 5.92
C VAL A 584 70.80 -4.86 6.46
N LYS A 585 70.67 -6.19 6.42
CA LYS A 585 71.77 -7.10 6.78
C LYS A 585 72.72 -7.24 5.59
N GLN A 586 73.96 -6.76 5.73
CA GLN A 586 75.02 -6.83 4.72
C GLN A 586 76.23 -7.56 5.30
N GLY A 587 76.66 -8.67 4.69
CA GLY A 587 77.80 -9.45 5.15
C GLY A 587 77.64 -10.01 6.58
N GLY A 588 76.39 -10.30 6.99
CA GLY A 588 76.06 -10.79 8.34
C GLY A 588 75.89 -9.69 9.40
N GLN A 589 76.21 -8.43 9.09
CA GLN A 589 76.05 -7.29 10.02
C GLN A 589 74.90 -6.39 9.58
N TRP A 590 74.21 -5.79 10.55
CA TRP A 590 73.24 -4.75 10.27
C TRP A 590 73.93 -3.46 9.84
N LYS A 591 73.37 -2.79 8.83
CA LYS A 591 73.84 -1.50 8.29
C LYS A 591 72.66 -0.60 7.96
N ILE A 592 72.87 0.72 8.01
CA ILE A 592 71.89 1.74 7.68
C ILE A 592 71.72 1.78 6.16
N LYS A 593 70.50 1.53 5.68
CA LYS A 593 70.09 1.60 4.28
C LYS A 593 69.46 2.95 3.94
N ALA A 594 68.68 3.54 4.83
CA ALA A 594 68.11 4.87 4.64
C ALA A 594 67.91 5.57 5.98
N GLU A 595 67.85 6.90 5.96
CA GLU A 595 67.56 7.71 7.13
C GLU A 595 66.38 8.64 6.87
N LYS A 596 65.43 8.70 7.79
CA LYS A 596 64.28 9.60 7.72
C LYS A 596 64.16 10.36 9.04
N VAL A 597 64.02 11.69 8.94
CA VAL A 597 63.64 12.52 10.09
C VAL A 597 62.13 12.65 10.07
N THR A 598 61.47 12.17 11.12
CA THR A 598 60.01 12.09 11.22
C THR A 598 59.41 13.29 11.95
N SER A 599 60.18 13.99 12.80
CA SER A 599 59.84 15.30 13.36
C SER A 599 61.11 16.06 13.84
N GLY A 600 61.10 17.40 13.74
CA GLY A 600 62.25 18.29 14.06
C GLY A 600 62.85 18.99 12.83
N LYS A 601 63.75 19.96 13.02
CA LYS A 601 64.41 20.67 11.89
C LYS A 601 65.58 19.84 11.37
N ALA A 602 65.40 19.16 10.24
CA ALA A 602 66.52 18.49 9.55
C ALA A 602 67.40 19.54 8.83
N TYR A 603 68.72 19.51 9.07
CA TYR A 603 69.73 20.32 8.34
C TYR A 603 70.83 19.49 7.71
#